data_AF-U1NEX0-F1
#
_entry.id   AF-U1NEX0-F1
#
_cell.length_a   1.000
_cell.length_b   1.000
_cell.length_c   1.000
_cell.angle_alpha   90.00
_cell.angle_beta   90.00
_cell.angle_gamma   90.00
#
_symmetry.space_group_name_H-M   'P 1'
#
loop_
_entity.id
_entity.type
_entity.pdbx_description
1 polymer ?
#
loop_
_entity_poly.entity_id
_entity_poly.type
_entity_poly.pdbx_seq_one_letter_code
_entity_poly.pdbx_strand_id
1 'polypeptide(L)'
;MTSPERLPSDDNDADESESNRSHDDEQIQTDTDDASVSNFTENTDTDTVTIKDTTPDDDTGSTPLDDPTTEVEADGGNRPQPHTVRLELTDEPGQLLAALQPIANNGGNLLSIFHERGNLTPRGRIPVEVDLECPPDRFEAIVDALRSEGVNVIQAGAERYAEEVIVMLIGDLVETDLSDTLERIDECGSASVADVALSAPDGRDDVSSARLRLATRAGKTTDAIAAARDVVADKNLHIIEPLTEEVI
;
A
#
# COMPACT_ATOMS: atom_id res chain seq x y z
N MET A 1 17.61 32.10 77.10
CA MET A 1 18.33 30.90 77.59
C MET A 1 18.51 29.96 76.41
N THR A 2 19.74 29.49 76.19
CA THR A 2 20.09 28.15 75.68
C THR A 2 19.51 27.65 74.33
N SER A 3 20.36 27.64 73.29
CA SER A 3 20.33 26.74 72.10
C SER A 3 20.75 25.29 72.50
N PRO A 4 20.89 24.26 71.62
CA PRO A 4 20.94 24.19 70.13
C PRO A 4 19.92 23.14 69.56
N GLU A 5 19.88 22.62 68.31
CA GLU A 5 20.87 22.17 67.28
C GLU A 5 20.30 22.29 65.84
N ARG A 6 21.10 22.69 64.83
CA ARG A 6 21.70 21.90 63.69
C ARG A 6 20.71 21.19 62.74
N LEU A 7 20.85 21.17 61.41
CA LEU A 7 21.77 21.77 60.40
C LEU A 7 21.02 21.84 59.02
N PRO A 8 21.55 22.49 57.96
CA PRO A 8 20.78 22.90 56.75
C PRO A 8 21.23 22.24 55.42
N SER A 9 20.84 22.88 54.30
CA SER A 9 21.29 22.77 52.89
C SER A 9 20.93 21.48 52.13
N ASP A 10 20.30 21.52 50.94
CA ASP A 10 20.42 22.35 49.71
C ASP A 10 21.34 21.77 48.64
N ASP A 11 20.94 22.05 47.40
CA ASP A 11 21.60 21.89 46.11
C ASP A 11 21.89 20.47 45.58
N ASN A 12 21.23 20.18 44.46
CA ASN A 12 21.40 19.03 43.60
C ASN A 12 21.80 19.54 42.22
N ASP A 13 23.08 19.40 41.85
CA ASP A 13 23.53 19.64 40.47
C ASP A 13 24.86 18.94 40.14
N ALA A 14 24.99 18.56 38.87
CA ALA A 14 26.20 18.25 38.09
C ALA A 14 27.19 17.11 38.49
N ASP A 15 27.09 16.01 37.73
CA ASP A 15 28.08 15.52 36.73
C ASP A 15 29.41 14.83 37.12
N GLU A 16 29.88 13.97 36.19
CA GLU A 16 31.14 13.20 36.11
C GLU A 16 31.38 12.13 37.24
N SER A 17 32.08 11.00 37.06
CA SER A 17 33.03 10.55 36.02
C SER A 17 33.18 9.00 35.96
N GLU A 18 33.72 8.52 34.82
CA GLU A 18 34.57 7.33 34.56
C GLU A 18 34.78 6.18 35.61
N SER A 19 34.69 4.91 35.17
CA SER A 19 35.89 4.08 34.79
C SER A 19 35.77 2.53 34.91
N ASN A 20 36.59 1.85 34.08
CA ASN A 20 37.25 0.54 34.26
C ASN A 20 36.53 -0.83 34.38
N ARG A 21 36.64 -1.59 33.27
CA ARG A 21 37.31 -2.92 33.12
C ARG A 21 37.53 -3.84 34.35
N SER A 22 36.96 -5.05 34.24
CA SER A 22 37.60 -6.37 34.42
C SER A 22 36.71 -7.39 33.67
N HIS A 23 37.14 -8.10 32.62
CA HIS A 23 38.03 -9.28 32.63
C HIS A 23 37.68 -10.32 33.70
N ASP A 24 36.99 -11.38 33.29
CA ASP A 24 37.26 -12.76 33.72
C ASP A 24 36.85 -13.73 32.60
N ASP A 25 37.63 -14.80 32.44
CA ASP A 25 37.49 -15.83 31.41
C ASP A 25 36.30 -16.78 31.66
N GLU A 26 35.62 -17.21 30.60
CA GLU A 26 35.25 -18.63 30.48
C GLU A 26 35.46 -19.12 29.04
N GLN A 27 35.90 -20.36 28.89
CA GLN A 27 36.59 -20.87 27.72
C GLN A 27 35.87 -22.11 27.14
N ILE A 28 36.22 -22.51 25.91
CA ILE A 28 35.93 -23.83 25.27
C ILE A 28 34.47 -23.93 24.75
N GLN A 29 34.14 -24.41 23.53
CA GLN A 29 34.89 -25.17 22.51
C GLN A 29 34.42 -24.74 21.09
N THR A 30 35.34 -24.65 20.11
CA THR A 30 34.98 -24.54 18.68
C THR A 30 35.51 -25.76 17.92
N ASP A 31 34.64 -26.75 17.70
CA ASP A 31 34.92 -27.81 16.73
C ASP A 31 34.51 -27.31 15.33
N THR A 32 35.49 -26.74 14.63
CA THR A 32 35.37 -26.41 13.21
C THR A 32 35.89 -27.58 12.39
N ASP A 33 35.02 -28.56 12.12
CA ASP A 33 35.36 -29.65 11.20
C ASP A 33 35.06 -29.28 9.74
N ASP A 34 36.06 -29.62 8.93
CA ASP A 34 36.24 -29.48 7.49
C ASP A 34 34.99 -29.74 6.61
N ALA A 35 34.70 -28.79 5.72
CA ALA A 35 33.91 -29.03 4.51
C ALA A 35 34.35 -28.12 3.34
N SER A 36 35.52 -28.43 2.78
CA SER A 36 35.83 -28.36 1.33
C SER A 36 35.09 -27.33 0.45
N VAL A 37 35.75 -26.19 0.20
CA VAL A 37 35.41 -25.25 -0.89
C VAL A 37 35.39 -25.97 -2.25
N SER A 38 34.23 -25.94 -2.91
CA SER A 38 34.05 -26.37 -4.30
C SER A 38 33.60 -25.18 -5.14
N ASN A 39 34.44 -24.72 -6.07
CA ASN A 39 34.05 -23.69 -7.04
C ASN A 39 32.90 -24.20 -7.90
N PHE A 40 31.77 -23.51 -7.89
CA PHE A 40 30.69 -23.74 -8.85
C PHE A 40 30.63 -22.59 -9.85
N THR A 41 30.94 -22.92 -11.11
CA THR A 41 30.87 -22.00 -12.25
C THR A 41 29.42 -21.63 -12.56
N GLU A 42 29.15 -20.39 -12.94
CA GLU A 42 27.87 -20.00 -13.53
C GLU A 42 27.58 -20.84 -14.78
N ASN A 43 26.56 -21.69 -14.74
CA ASN A 43 26.01 -22.36 -15.91
C ASN A 43 24.67 -21.69 -16.26
N THR A 44 24.69 -20.84 -17.29
CA THR A 44 23.50 -20.17 -17.84
C THR A 44 22.79 -21.07 -18.84
N ASP A 45 22.20 -22.18 -18.35
CA ASP A 45 21.37 -23.06 -19.17
C ASP A 45 20.02 -22.38 -19.50
N THR A 46 20.02 -21.68 -20.63
CA THR A 46 18.79 -21.21 -21.30
C THR A 46 18.17 -22.39 -22.03
N ASP A 47 17.16 -23.02 -21.43
CA ASP A 47 16.53 -24.23 -21.97
C ASP A 47 15.69 -23.93 -23.23
N THR A 48 16.37 -23.90 -24.39
CA THR A 48 15.76 -23.66 -25.71
C THR A 48 15.56 -24.97 -26.44
N VAL A 49 14.36 -25.54 -26.33
CA VAL A 49 14.00 -26.79 -27.02
C VAL A 49 13.97 -26.57 -28.54
N THR A 50 15.03 -27.02 -29.22
CA THR A 50 15.11 -27.05 -30.69
C THR A 50 14.70 -28.44 -31.19
N ILE A 51 13.55 -28.54 -31.87
CA ILE A 51 13.19 -29.73 -32.66
C ILE A 51 13.54 -29.44 -34.12
N LYS A 52 14.26 -30.36 -34.78
CA LYS A 52 14.67 -30.21 -36.17
C LYS A 52 14.15 -31.34 -37.06
N ASP A 53 13.19 -30.95 -37.90
CA ASP A 53 12.94 -31.38 -39.29
C ASP A 53 12.76 -32.88 -39.62
N THR A 54 11.58 -33.20 -40.18
CA THR A 54 11.43 -34.25 -41.20
C THR A 54 10.27 -33.88 -42.14
N THR A 55 10.59 -33.70 -43.42
CA THR A 55 9.72 -33.49 -44.61
C THR A 55 10.35 -34.34 -45.75
N PRO A 56 9.69 -34.72 -46.88
CA PRO A 56 8.37 -34.43 -47.46
C PRO A 56 7.46 -35.69 -47.46
N ASP A 57 6.37 -35.89 -48.22
CA ASP A 57 5.67 -35.31 -49.40
C ASP A 57 4.12 -35.45 -49.17
N ASP A 58 3.13 -34.99 -49.92
CA ASP A 58 2.79 -33.93 -50.93
C ASP A 58 1.29 -34.19 -51.30
N ASP A 59 0.55 -33.16 -51.76
CA ASP A 59 -0.84 -33.19 -52.32
C ASP A 59 -1.98 -33.68 -51.35
N THR A 60 -3.23 -33.17 -51.34
CA THR A 60 -3.99 -32.37 -52.30
C THR A 60 -5.01 -31.45 -51.59
N GLY A 61 -5.37 -30.31 -52.20
CA GLY A 61 -6.72 -29.74 -52.06
C GLY A 61 -6.87 -28.36 -51.39
N SER A 62 -6.75 -27.29 -52.17
CA SER A 62 -7.12 -25.93 -51.73
C SER A 62 -8.65 -25.74 -51.65
N THR A 63 -9.15 -25.28 -50.50
CA THR A 63 -10.46 -24.60 -50.39
C THR A 63 -10.30 -23.38 -49.47
N PRO A 64 -10.87 -22.19 -49.80
CA PRO A 64 -10.66 -20.99 -49.01
C PRO A 64 -11.31 -21.08 -47.62
N LEU A 65 -10.71 -20.38 -46.67
CA LEU A 65 -11.28 -20.13 -45.35
C LEU A 65 -12.44 -19.13 -45.49
N ASP A 66 -13.68 -19.61 -45.33
CA ASP A 66 -14.81 -18.71 -45.06
C ASP A 66 -14.88 -18.42 -43.55
N ASP A 67 -15.07 -17.13 -43.27
CA ASP A 67 -14.92 -16.49 -41.97
C ASP A 67 -16.14 -16.72 -41.04
N PRO A 68 -15.95 -17.25 -39.81
CA PRO A 68 -16.91 -17.09 -38.75
C PRO A 68 -16.56 -15.84 -37.94
N THR A 69 -16.78 -14.66 -38.53
CA THR A 69 -17.08 -13.44 -37.77
C THR A 69 -18.42 -13.65 -37.06
N THR A 70 -18.35 -14.46 -36.00
CA THR A 70 -19.38 -14.53 -34.98
C THR A 70 -19.24 -13.24 -34.22
N GLU A 71 -19.85 -12.18 -34.76
CA GLU A 71 -20.03 -10.92 -34.06
C GLU A 71 -20.75 -11.24 -32.76
N VAL A 72 -19.99 -11.34 -31.67
CA VAL A 72 -20.55 -11.53 -30.33
C VAL A 72 -21.34 -10.26 -30.05
N GLU A 73 -22.67 -10.38 -30.11
CA GLU A 73 -23.58 -9.25 -29.97
C GLU A 73 -23.22 -8.49 -28.69
N ALA A 74 -22.85 -7.22 -28.86
CA ALA A 74 -22.32 -6.42 -27.76
C ALA A 74 -23.42 -6.11 -26.75
N ASP A 75 -23.45 -6.87 -25.65
CA ASP A 75 -24.22 -6.52 -24.46
C ASP A 75 -23.69 -5.17 -23.92
N GLY A 76 -24.45 -4.12 -24.23
CA GLY A 76 -24.10 -2.73 -23.98
C GLY A 76 -24.26 -2.36 -22.51
N GLY A 77 -23.39 -2.89 -21.65
CA GLY A 77 -23.39 -2.58 -20.22
C GLY A 77 -22.02 -2.60 -19.54
N ASN A 78 -21.16 -3.56 -19.87
CA ASN A 78 -20.24 -4.07 -18.86
C ASN A 78 -18.81 -4.36 -19.38
N ARG A 79 -18.09 -3.30 -19.77
CA ARG A 79 -16.64 -3.41 -20.01
C ARG A 79 -15.93 -3.70 -18.68
N PRO A 80 -14.97 -4.63 -18.62
CA PRO A 80 -14.15 -4.80 -17.43
C PRO A 80 -13.42 -3.49 -17.09
N GLN A 81 -13.25 -3.24 -15.80
CA GLN A 81 -12.55 -2.08 -15.26
C GLN A 81 -11.47 -2.57 -14.29
N PRO A 82 -10.34 -1.85 -14.15
CA PRO A 82 -9.39 -2.12 -13.09
C PRO A 82 -9.96 -1.67 -11.74
N HIS A 83 -9.66 -2.43 -10.70
CA HIS A 83 -10.04 -2.18 -9.31
C HIS A 83 -8.88 -2.55 -8.39
N THR A 84 -8.67 -1.76 -7.35
CA THR A 84 -7.67 -2.02 -6.30
C THR A 84 -8.38 -2.38 -5.00
N VAL A 85 -7.91 -3.43 -4.35
CA VAL A 85 -8.42 -3.91 -3.06
C VAL A 85 -7.27 -4.05 -2.06
N ARG A 86 -7.38 -3.37 -0.92
CA ARG A 86 -6.45 -3.49 0.21
C ARG A 86 -7.00 -4.44 1.26
N LEU A 87 -6.20 -5.42 1.63
CA LEU A 87 -6.53 -6.53 2.52
C LEU A 87 -5.57 -6.53 3.72
N GLU A 88 -6.05 -6.93 4.90
CA GLU A 88 -5.18 -7.42 5.98
C GLU A 88 -5.26 -8.95 6.06
N LEU A 89 -4.13 -9.60 5.86
CA LEU A 89 -3.98 -11.05 5.94
C LEU A 89 -3.30 -11.46 7.24
N THR A 90 -3.70 -12.60 7.80
CA THR A 90 -2.96 -13.23 8.91
C THR A 90 -1.61 -13.74 8.40
N ASP A 91 -0.55 -13.66 9.22
CA ASP A 91 0.77 -14.21 8.89
C ASP A 91 0.79 -15.75 9.06
N GLU A 92 0.06 -16.44 8.19
CA GLU A 92 -0.07 -17.90 8.17
C GLU A 92 0.18 -18.46 6.74
N PRO A 93 0.82 -19.64 6.61
CA PRO A 93 1.08 -20.26 5.30
C PRO A 93 -0.20 -20.49 4.50
N GLY A 94 -0.24 -19.97 3.26
CA GLY A 94 -1.38 -20.13 2.36
C GLY A 94 -2.47 -19.06 2.49
N GLN A 95 -2.38 -18.12 3.44
CA GLN A 95 -3.41 -17.09 3.65
C GLN A 95 -3.65 -16.21 2.41
N LEU A 96 -2.60 -15.89 1.63
CA LEU A 96 -2.75 -15.17 0.36
C LEU A 96 -3.57 -15.98 -0.66
N LEU A 97 -3.31 -17.29 -0.78
CA LEU A 97 -4.06 -18.15 -1.71
C LEU A 97 -5.54 -18.23 -1.31
N ALA A 98 -5.83 -18.34 -0.01
CA ALA A 98 -7.20 -18.29 0.51
C ALA A 98 -7.89 -16.96 0.15
N ALA A 99 -7.21 -15.83 0.34
CA ALA A 99 -7.76 -14.51 -0.01
C ALA A 99 -7.98 -14.29 -1.52
N LEU A 100 -7.22 -14.95 -2.41
CA LEU A 100 -7.42 -14.87 -3.85
C LEU A 100 -8.56 -15.77 -4.36
N GLN A 101 -8.94 -16.81 -3.61
CA GLN A 101 -9.97 -17.77 -4.01
C GLN A 101 -11.35 -17.12 -4.23
N PRO A 102 -11.87 -16.21 -3.37
CA PRO A 102 -13.06 -15.40 -3.63
C PRO A 102 -13.00 -14.61 -4.94
N ILE A 103 -11.86 -14.00 -5.25
CA ILE A 103 -11.67 -13.13 -6.42
C ILE A 103 -11.79 -13.97 -7.69
N ALA A 104 -11.07 -15.09 -7.76
CA ALA A 104 -11.12 -16.03 -8.87
C ALA A 104 -12.52 -16.64 -9.04
N ASN A 105 -13.19 -17.05 -7.95
CA ASN A 105 -14.51 -17.66 -7.98
C ASN A 105 -15.60 -16.72 -8.52
N ASN A 106 -15.47 -15.42 -8.31
CA ASN A 106 -16.39 -14.40 -8.81
C ASN A 106 -15.95 -13.78 -10.16
N GLY A 107 -14.88 -14.31 -10.76
CA GLY A 107 -14.42 -13.91 -12.10
C GLY A 107 -13.66 -12.59 -12.17
N GLY A 108 -12.96 -12.20 -11.10
CA GLY A 108 -11.94 -11.15 -11.15
C GLY A 108 -10.64 -11.67 -11.76
N ASN A 109 -10.12 -10.95 -12.75
CA ASN A 109 -8.82 -11.22 -13.38
C ASN A 109 -7.72 -10.48 -12.62
N LEU A 110 -6.75 -11.18 -12.03
CA LEU A 110 -5.69 -10.52 -11.26
C LEU A 110 -4.70 -9.81 -12.18
N LEU A 111 -4.46 -8.52 -11.94
CA LEU A 111 -3.49 -7.70 -12.66
C LEU A 111 -2.15 -7.65 -11.90
N SER A 112 -2.22 -7.37 -10.61
CA SER A 112 -1.06 -7.10 -9.75
C SER A 112 -1.35 -7.51 -8.30
N ILE A 113 -0.31 -7.88 -7.56
CA ILE A 113 -0.34 -8.09 -6.12
C ILE A 113 0.90 -7.45 -5.53
N PHE A 114 0.72 -6.53 -4.59
CA PHE A 114 1.80 -5.86 -3.87
C PHE A 114 1.74 -6.17 -2.38
N HIS A 115 2.92 -6.45 -1.80
CA HIS A 115 3.09 -6.65 -0.36
C HIS A 115 4.51 -6.20 0.04
N GLU A 116 4.65 -5.58 1.21
CA GLU A 116 5.94 -5.13 1.73
C GLU A 116 6.43 -6.04 2.85
N ARG A 117 7.70 -6.46 2.81
CA ARG A 117 8.27 -7.39 3.80
C ARG A 117 8.58 -6.67 5.11
N GLY A 118 8.01 -7.15 6.21
CA GLY A 118 8.23 -6.60 7.56
C GLY A 118 7.26 -5.50 7.96
N ASN A 119 6.34 -5.10 7.07
CA ASN A 119 5.28 -4.17 7.40
C ASN A 119 4.09 -4.96 7.99
N LEU A 120 3.82 -4.79 9.28
CA LEU A 120 2.67 -5.37 9.97
C LEU A 120 1.76 -4.23 10.44
N THR A 121 0.45 -4.37 10.23
CA THR A 121 -0.51 -3.45 10.81
C THR A 121 -0.48 -3.55 12.35
N PRO A 122 -0.99 -2.55 13.11
CA PRO A 122 -1.04 -2.61 14.58
C PRO A 122 -1.79 -3.84 15.15
N ARG A 123 -2.51 -4.58 14.29
CA ARG A 123 -3.23 -5.82 14.59
C ARG A 123 -2.39 -7.09 14.38
N GLY A 124 -1.12 -6.96 13.99
CA GLY A 124 -0.23 -8.08 13.67
C GLY A 124 -0.57 -8.78 12.35
N ARG A 125 -1.10 -8.05 11.37
CA ARG A 125 -1.52 -8.58 10.07
C ARG A 125 -0.68 -8.01 8.93
N ILE A 126 -0.48 -8.78 7.87
CA ILE A 126 0.23 -8.37 6.66
C ILE A 126 -0.72 -7.56 5.77
N PRO A 127 -0.42 -6.30 5.44
CA PRO A 127 -1.16 -5.56 4.43
C PRO A 127 -0.81 -6.11 3.03
N VAL A 128 -1.83 -6.37 2.22
CA VAL A 128 -1.69 -6.80 0.83
C VAL A 128 -2.61 -5.96 -0.04
N GLU A 129 -2.06 -5.42 -1.13
CA GLU A 129 -2.80 -4.70 -2.16
C GLU A 129 -2.94 -5.62 -3.38
N VAL A 130 -4.16 -5.73 -3.91
CA VAL A 130 -4.50 -6.59 -5.04
C VAL A 130 -5.22 -5.77 -6.08
N ASP A 131 -4.62 -5.67 -7.27
CA ASP A 131 -5.24 -5.06 -8.43
C ASP A 131 -5.87 -6.15 -9.28
N LEU A 132 -7.14 -5.94 -9.64
CA LEU A 132 -7.94 -6.91 -10.37
C LEU A 132 -8.84 -6.20 -11.39
N GLU A 133 -9.02 -6.82 -12.54
CA GLU A 133 -9.92 -6.38 -13.58
C GLU A 133 -11.22 -7.20 -13.48
N CYS A 134 -12.35 -6.52 -13.33
CA CYS A 134 -13.66 -7.17 -13.38
C CYS A 134 -14.73 -6.23 -13.94
N PRO A 135 -15.87 -6.75 -14.43
CA PRO A 135 -17.01 -5.91 -14.74
C PRO A 135 -17.60 -5.32 -13.44
N PRO A 136 -17.96 -4.02 -13.38
CA PRO A 136 -18.30 -3.32 -12.14
C PRO A 136 -19.46 -3.92 -11.32
N ASP A 137 -20.41 -4.64 -11.93
CA ASP A 137 -21.47 -5.37 -11.24
C ASP A 137 -20.97 -6.58 -10.42
N ARG A 138 -19.79 -7.13 -10.77
CA ARG A 138 -19.15 -8.24 -10.05
C ARG A 138 -18.23 -7.78 -8.94
N PHE A 139 -17.81 -6.52 -8.94
CA PHE A 139 -16.88 -6.01 -7.94
C PHE A 139 -17.45 -6.09 -6.52
N GLU A 140 -18.72 -5.71 -6.34
CA GLU A 140 -19.39 -5.84 -5.03
C GLU A 140 -19.45 -7.31 -4.58
N ALA A 141 -19.75 -8.25 -5.49
CA ALA A 141 -19.78 -9.68 -5.18
C ALA A 141 -18.40 -10.23 -4.77
N ILE A 142 -17.31 -9.74 -5.39
CA ILE A 142 -15.93 -10.07 -4.99
C ILE A 142 -15.66 -9.57 -3.56
N VAL A 143 -16.00 -8.32 -3.26
CA VAL A 143 -15.78 -7.69 -1.94
C VAL A 143 -16.57 -8.39 -0.84
N ASP A 144 -17.84 -8.75 -1.09
CA ASP A 144 -18.67 -9.44 -0.12
C ASP A 144 -18.26 -10.91 0.08
N ALA A 145 -17.75 -11.58 -0.96
CA ALA A 145 -17.15 -12.92 -0.82
C ALA A 145 -15.87 -12.88 0.03
N LEU A 146 -14.97 -11.91 -0.19
CA LEU A 146 -13.78 -11.69 0.65
C LEU A 146 -14.14 -11.50 2.13
N ARG A 147 -15.13 -10.64 2.42
CA ARG A 147 -15.64 -10.41 3.78
C ARG A 147 -16.25 -11.67 4.39
N SER A 148 -16.99 -12.45 3.60
CA SER A 148 -17.66 -13.68 4.04
C SER A 148 -16.66 -14.79 4.41
N GLU A 149 -15.49 -14.84 3.78
CA GLU A 149 -14.39 -15.74 4.12
C GLU A 149 -13.47 -15.21 5.24
N GLY A 150 -13.82 -14.08 5.87
CA GLY A 150 -13.08 -13.52 7.01
C GLY A 150 -11.82 -12.75 6.63
N VAL A 151 -11.63 -12.43 5.35
CA VAL A 151 -10.57 -11.51 4.90
C VAL A 151 -10.98 -10.10 5.31
N ASN A 152 -10.10 -9.37 6.00
CA ASN A 152 -10.39 -7.98 6.36
C ASN A 152 -10.07 -7.07 5.17
N VAL A 153 -11.10 -6.42 4.62
CA VAL A 153 -10.98 -5.49 3.49
C VAL A 153 -10.90 -4.07 4.04
N ILE A 154 -9.75 -3.42 3.91
CA ILE A 154 -9.52 -2.02 4.33
C ILE A 154 -10.13 -1.07 3.29
N GLN A 155 -9.89 -1.34 2.01
CA GLN A 155 -10.28 -0.48 0.89
C GLN A 155 -10.65 -1.36 -0.29
N ALA A 156 -11.67 -0.96 -1.05
CA ALA A 156 -12.04 -1.62 -2.30
C ALA A 156 -12.67 -0.57 -3.22
N GLY A 157 -12.07 -0.30 -4.37
CA GLY A 157 -12.59 0.67 -5.34
C GLY A 157 -12.14 0.38 -6.76
N ALA A 158 -12.92 0.85 -7.73
CA ALA A 158 -12.44 0.94 -9.11
C ALA A 158 -11.23 1.88 -9.17
N GLU A 159 -10.18 1.46 -9.86
CA GLU A 159 -8.91 2.17 -10.00
C GLU A 159 -9.12 3.33 -10.99
N ARG A 160 -9.82 4.34 -10.50
CA ARG A 160 -10.24 5.52 -11.27
C ARG A 160 -9.27 6.68 -11.06
N TYR A 161 -7.99 6.43 -10.80
CA TYR A 161 -6.99 7.46 -10.46
C TYR A 161 -5.64 7.09 -11.11
N ALA A 162 -4.99 8.04 -11.77
CA ALA A 162 -3.78 7.86 -12.59
C ALA A 162 -2.70 8.94 -12.37
N GLU A 163 -3.01 9.99 -11.62
CA GLU A 163 -2.09 11.06 -11.21
C GLU A 163 -2.03 11.11 -9.67
N GLU A 164 -0.90 11.55 -9.10
CA GLU A 164 -0.75 11.75 -7.65
C GLU A 164 -0.41 13.22 -7.37
N VAL A 165 -1.04 13.80 -6.34
CA VAL A 165 -0.79 15.17 -5.89
C VAL A 165 -0.71 15.23 -4.37
N ILE A 166 0.28 15.96 -3.85
CA ILE A 166 0.51 16.10 -2.41
C ILE A 166 0.10 17.51 -1.97
N VAL A 167 -0.80 17.58 -0.99
CA VAL A 167 -1.20 18.83 -0.32
C VAL A 167 -0.84 18.77 1.16
N MET A 168 -0.68 19.92 1.81
CA MET A 168 -0.41 19.98 3.24
C MET A 168 -1.42 20.87 3.95
N LEU A 169 -2.13 20.30 4.92
CA LEU A 169 -3.09 21.00 5.76
C LEU A 169 -2.42 21.49 7.04
N ILE A 170 -2.83 22.66 7.53
CA ILE A 170 -2.34 23.30 8.76
C ILE A 170 -3.52 23.90 9.52
N GLY A 171 -3.64 23.62 10.82
CA GLY A 171 -4.71 24.12 11.69
C GLY A 171 -5.12 23.09 12.75
N ASP A 172 -6.29 23.27 13.35
CA ASP A 172 -6.78 22.43 14.45
C ASP A 172 -7.43 21.14 13.93
N LEU A 173 -6.65 20.35 13.20
CA LEU A 173 -7.10 19.17 12.43
C LEU A 173 -7.77 18.10 13.29
N VAL A 174 -7.35 17.96 14.55
CA VAL A 174 -7.91 16.97 15.49
C VAL A 174 -9.25 17.45 16.07
N GLU A 175 -9.40 18.75 16.34
CA GLU A 175 -10.67 19.32 16.84
C GLU A 175 -11.71 19.46 15.72
N THR A 176 -11.26 19.79 14.50
CA THR A 176 -12.13 20.03 13.33
C THR A 176 -12.50 18.76 12.56
N ASP A 177 -12.35 17.59 13.19
CA ASP A 177 -12.59 16.26 12.62
C ASP A 177 -11.85 16.00 11.29
N LEU A 178 -10.59 15.56 11.39
CA LEU A 178 -9.81 15.15 10.22
C LEU A 178 -10.52 14.03 9.44
N SER A 179 -11.22 13.10 10.09
CA SER A 179 -11.89 11.98 9.41
C SER A 179 -12.99 12.46 8.46
N ASP A 180 -13.87 13.36 8.93
CA ASP A 180 -14.88 14.03 8.07
C ASP A 180 -14.21 14.82 6.93
N THR A 181 -13.03 15.41 7.17
CA THR A 181 -12.28 16.11 6.11
C THR A 181 -11.82 15.15 5.01
N LEU A 182 -11.33 13.97 5.37
CA LEU A 182 -10.89 12.95 4.41
C LEU A 182 -12.07 12.33 3.66
N GLU A 183 -13.16 12.02 4.36
CA GLU A 183 -14.39 11.45 3.78
C GLU A 183 -15.00 12.40 2.74
N ARG A 184 -15.16 13.68 3.08
CA ARG A 184 -15.67 14.71 2.15
C ARG A 184 -14.79 14.92 0.91
N ILE A 185 -13.48 14.70 1.01
CA ILE A 185 -12.56 14.77 -0.16
C ILE A 185 -12.77 13.55 -1.07
N ASP A 186 -12.98 12.36 -0.50
CA ASP A 186 -13.25 11.12 -1.23
C ASP A 186 -14.63 11.16 -1.93
N GLU A 187 -15.66 11.71 -1.25
CA GLU A 187 -17.02 11.89 -1.78
C GLU A 187 -17.10 12.80 -3.02
N CYS A 188 -16.24 13.83 -3.09
CA CYS A 188 -16.14 14.71 -4.26
C CYS A 188 -15.74 13.95 -5.54
N GLY A 189 -15.09 12.78 -5.40
CA GLY A 189 -14.79 11.85 -6.49
C GLY A 189 -13.79 12.34 -7.54
N SER A 190 -13.31 13.59 -7.46
CA SER A 190 -12.17 14.11 -8.26
C SER A 190 -10.83 13.60 -7.74
N ALA A 191 -10.77 13.30 -6.44
CA ALA A 191 -9.63 12.75 -5.71
C ALA A 191 -10.01 11.48 -4.96
N SER A 192 -9.01 10.74 -4.49
CA SER A 192 -9.13 9.84 -3.34
C SER A 192 -7.88 9.89 -2.46
N VAL A 193 -8.04 9.67 -1.16
CA VAL A 193 -6.95 9.78 -0.18
C VAL A 193 -6.09 8.50 -0.16
N ALA A 194 -4.86 8.59 -0.65
CA ALA A 194 -3.94 7.45 -0.79
C ALA A 194 -2.96 7.28 0.39
N ASP A 195 -2.61 8.36 1.10
CA ASP A 195 -1.76 8.38 2.30
C ASP A 195 -2.04 9.64 3.13
N VAL A 196 -1.88 9.53 4.46
CA VAL A 196 -2.07 10.61 5.43
C VAL A 196 -0.97 10.54 6.49
N ALA A 197 -0.17 11.59 6.62
CA ALA A 197 0.79 11.73 7.70
C ALA A 197 0.44 12.97 8.55
N LEU A 198 -0.06 12.74 9.76
CA LEU A 198 -0.41 13.76 10.75
C LEU A 198 0.78 14.04 11.68
N SER A 199 1.06 15.31 11.92
CA SER A 199 2.00 15.83 12.92
C SER A 199 1.24 16.80 13.83
N ALA A 200 1.01 16.38 15.08
CA ALA A 200 0.42 17.20 16.13
C ALA A 200 1.42 17.30 17.30
N PRO A 201 1.70 18.51 17.84
CA PRO A 201 2.45 18.66 19.08
C PRO A 201 1.72 18.05 20.30
N ASP A 202 2.41 17.92 21.43
CA ASP A 202 1.83 17.41 22.69
C ASP A 202 0.84 18.41 23.33
N GLY A 203 -0.36 18.50 22.78
CA GLY A 203 -1.44 19.36 23.27
C GLY A 203 -2.66 19.34 22.35
N ARG A 204 -3.84 19.70 22.88
CA ARG A 204 -5.04 19.89 22.05
C ARG A 204 -5.15 21.31 21.47
N ASP A 205 -4.37 22.23 22.02
CA ASP A 205 -4.43 23.67 21.74
C ASP A 205 -3.29 24.15 20.81
N ASP A 206 -2.50 23.22 20.26
CA ASP A 206 -1.34 23.49 19.40
C ASP A 206 -1.61 23.10 17.95
N VAL A 207 -1.16 23.96 17.02
CA VAL A 207 -1.45 23.84 15.59
C VAL A 207 -0.93 22.51 15.03
N SER A 208 -1.86 21.69 14.54
CA SER A 208 -1.54 20.43 13.86
C SER A 208 -1.27 20.66 12.36
N SER A 209 -0.55 19.73 11.74
CA SER A 209 -0.37 19.69 10.29
C SER A 209 -0.52 18.28 9.75
N ALA A 210 -1.08 18.13 8.55
CA ALA A 210 -1.21 16.84 7.88
C ALA A 210 -0.77 16.94 6.43
N ARG A 211 0.15 16.06 6.02
CA ARG A 211 0.45 15.82 4.60
C ARG A 211 -0.55 14.81 4.07
N LEU A 212 -1.31 15.19 3.05
CA LEU A 212 -2.22 14.31 2.33
C LEU A 212 -1.65 13.99 0.96
N ARG A 213 -1.70 12.71 0.58
CA ARG A 213 -1.39 12.23 -0.76
C ARG A 213 -2.70 11.86 -1.44
N LEU A 214 -3.06 12.58 -2.50
CA LEU A 214 -4.31 12.41 -3.21
C LEU A 214 -4.05 11.75 -4.56
N ALA A 215 -4.71 10.63 -4.83
CA ALA A 215 -4.78 10.03 -6.15
C ALA A 215 -5.90 10.71 -6.95
N THR A 216 -5.65 11.09 -8.19
CA THR A 216 -6.60 11.86 -9.04
C THR A 216 -6.67 11.26 -10.44
N ARG A 217 -7.73 11.53 -11.21
CA ARG A 217 -7.78 11.09 -12.63
C ARG A 217 -6.77 11.85 -13.47
N ALA A 218 -6.36 11.24 -14.59
CA ALA A 218 -5.64 11.94 -15.64
C ALA A 218 -6.36 13.25 -16.01
N GLY A 219 -5.66 14.39 -15.90
CA GLY A 219 -6.20 15.73 -16.12
C GLY A 219 -7.20 16.22 -15.06
N LYS A 220 -7.22 15.64 -13.86
CA LYS A 220 -8.11 16.03 -12.74
C LYS A 220 -7.40 16.50 -11.48
N THR A 221 -6.07 16.61 -11.51
CA THR A 221 -5.29 17.19 -10.40
C THR A 221 -5.81 18.58 -9.97
N THR A 222 -6.18 19.48 -10.88
CA THR A 222 -6.73 20.80 -10.52
C THR A 222 -8.10 20.70 -9.83
N ASP A 223 -8.99 19.83 -10.32
CA ASP A 223 -10.32 19.60 -9.72
C ASP A 223 -10.21 18.94 -8.34
N ALA A 224 -9.18 18.12 -8.11
CA ALA A 224 -8.85 17.52 -6.82
C ALA A 224 -8.34 18.56 -5.81
N ILE A 225 -7.41 19.44 -6.23
CA ILE A 225 -6.93 20.55 -5.39
C ILE A 225 -8.08 21.49 -5.03
N ALA A 226 -8.94 21.83 -5.99
CA ALA A 226 -10.11 22.68 -5.74
C ALA A 226 -11.09 22.05 -4.73
N ALA A 227 -11.45 20.77 -4.90
CA ALA A 227 -12.30 20.06 -3.95
C ALA A 227 -11.70 20.01 -2.53
N ALA A 228 -10.40 19.73 -2.41
CA ALA A 228 -9.71 19.76 -1.13
C ALA A 228 -9.71 21.17 -0.51
N ARG A 229 -9.47 22.23 -1.31
CA ARG A 229 -9.52 23.62 -0.85
C ARG A 229 -10.90 23.99 -0.31
N ASP A 230 -11.98 23.61 -1.00
CA ASP A 230 -13.35 23.95 -0.58
C ASP A 230 -13.71 23.29 0.76
N VAL A 231 -13.41 21.98 0.94
CA VAL A 231 -13.63 21.26 2.21
C VAL A 231 -12.81 21.85 3.36
N VAL A 232 -11.57 22.27 3.09
CA VAL A 232 -10.65 22.88 4.07
C VAL A 232 -11.11 24.29 4.45
N ALA A 233 -11.62 25.07 3.49
CA ALA A 233 -12.10 26.44 3.71
C ALA A 233 -13.34 26.48 4.63
N ASP A 234 -14.29 25.54 4.46
CA ASP A 234 -15.43 25.36 5.36
C ASP A 234 -15.01 25.16 6.83
N LYS A 235 -13.80 24.63 7.04
CA LYS A 235 -13.24 24.26 8.34
C LYS A 235 -12.27 25.29 8.92
N ASN A 236 -12.07 26.44 8.26
CA ASN A 236 -11.06 27.45 8.61
C ASN A 236 -9.62 26.89 8.69
N LEU A 237 -9.35 25.80 8.00
CA LEU A 237 -8.01 25.21 7.90
C LEU A 237 -7.22 25.92 6.79
N HIS A 238 -5.89 25.83 6.84
CA HIS A 238 -5.02 26.29 5.76
C HIS A 238 -4.55 25.11 4.92
N ILE A 239 -4.52 25.28 3.59
CA ILE A 239 -3.94 24.34 2.64
C ILE A 239 -2.73 24.97 1.95
N ILE A 240 -1.62 24.22 1.88
CA ILE A 240 -0.50 24.48 1.00
C ILE A 240 -0.65 23.54 -0.20
N GLU A 241 -0.72 24.14 -1.37
CA GLU A 241 -0.91 23.46 -2.65
C GLU A 241 0.44 23.27 -3.35
N PRO A 242 0.63 22.18 -4.10
CA PRO A 242 1.84 21.98 -4.87
C PRO A 242 1.85 22.89 -6.10
N LEU A 243 3.05 23.20 -6.57
CA LEU A 243 3.23 23.89 -7.85
C LEU A 243 2.89 22.92 -8.99
N THR A 244 1.69 23.03 -9.55
CA THR A 244 1.30 22.37 -10.80
C THR A 244 1.73 23.23 -11.99
N GLU A 245 2.29 22.62 -13.03
CA GLU A 245 2.55 23.32 -14.29
C GLU A 245 1.21 23.66 -14.97
N GLU A 246 0.82 24.94 -14.97
CA GLU A 246 -0.24 25.42 -15.87
C GLU A 246 0.24 25.23 -17.32
N VAL A 247 -0.51 24.46 -18.10
CA VAL A 247 -0.30 24.38 -19.56
C VAL A 247 -0.84 25.68 -20.17
N ILE A 248 0.08 26.61 -20.44
CA ILE A 248 -0.14 27.92 -21.09
C ILE A 248 -0.51 27.75 -22.58
#